data_AF-A0A1A0L0D9-F1
#
_entry.id   AF-A0A1A0L0D9-F1
#
_cell.length_a   1.000
_cell.length_b   1.000
_cell.length_c   1.000
_cell.angle_alpha   90.00
_cell.angle_beta   90.00
_cell.angle_gamma   90.00
#
_symmetry.space_group_name_H-M   'P 1'
#
loop_
_entity.id
_entity.type
_entity.pdbx_description
1 polymer ?
#
loop_
_entity_poly.entity_id
_entity_poly.type
_entity_poly.pdbx_seq_one_letter_code
_entity_poly.pdbx_strand_id
1 'polypeptide(L)'
;MGWVHPESPCLDWDIAQVRRLAVRLGYRLVWAPETSRIPLADQVRAAGADVVIAPSTEHFDFLALNSVMAVADVATVNPRLSFARWATGGQPN
;
A
#
# COMPACT_ATOMS: atom_id res chain seq x y z
N MET A 1 4.03 2.45 3.96
CA MET A 1 3.07 3.52 3.62
C MET A 1 1.64 3.01 3.82
N GLY A 2 0.73 3.83 4.33
CA GLY A 2 -0.69 3.51 4.44
C GLY A 2 -1.45 3.97 3.19
N TRP A 3 -2.39 3.14 2.73
CA TRP A 3 -3.26 3.45 1.61
C TRP A 3 -4.71 3.11 1.95
N VAL A 4 -5.62 4.05 1.70
CA VAL A 4 -7.07 3.85 1.73
C VAL A 4 -7.62 4.63 0.54
N HIS A 5 -8.52 4.00 -0.22
CA HIS A 5 -9.18 4.69 -1.32
C HIS A 5 -9.93 5.94 -0.81
N PRO A 6 -9.74 7.13 -1.41
CA PRO A 6 -10.35 8.37 -0.92
C PRO A 6 -11.88 8.35 -0.88
N GLU A 7 -12.50 7.58 -1.78
CA GLU A 7 -13.96 7.44 -1.86
C GLU A 7 -14.50 6.30 -0.96
N SER A 8 -13.69 5.78 -0.03
CA SER A 8 -14.19 4.77 0.91
C SER A 8 -15.34 5.34 1.75
N PRO A 9 -16.48 4.64 1.88
CA PRO A 9 -17.58 5.07 2.73
C PRO A 9 -17.24 5.01 4.22
N CYS A 10 -16.15 4.34 4.59
CA CYS A 10 -15.74 4.07 5.97
C CYS A 10 -14.29 4.52 6.25
N LEU A 11 -13.88 5.66 5.67
CA LEU A 11 -12.49 6.14 5.67
C LEU A 11 -11.80 6.10 7.05
N ASP A 12 -12.46 6.59 8.11
CA ASP A 12 -11.87 6.59 9.46
C ASP A 12 -11.62 5.18 10.01
N TRP A 13 -12.56 4.26 9.74
CA TRP A 13 -12.45 2.87 10.16
C TRP A 13 -11.31 2.16 9.41
N ASP A 14 -11.23 2.37 8.10
CA ASP A 14 -10.19 1.81 7.25
C ASP A 14 -8.80 2.30 7.64
N ILE A 15 -8.66 3.60 7.91
CA ILE A 15 -7.42 4.20 8.43
C ILE A 15 -7.05 3.57 9.78
N ALA A 16 -8.01 3.39 10.67
CA ALA A 16 -7.76 2.76 11.97
C ALA A 16 -7.30 1.30 11.82
N GLN A 17 -7.89 0.55 10.88
CA GLN A 17 -7.49 -0.83 10.58
C GLN A 17 -6.06 -0.90 10.04
N VAL A 18 -5.71 -0.06 9.06
CA VAL A 18 -4.35 0.04 8.50
C VAL A 18 -3.33 0.40 9.58
N ARG A 19 -3.64 1.38 10.44
CA ARG A 19 -2.78 1.79 11.56
C ARG A 19 -2.52 0.65 12.54
N ARG A 20 -3.57 -0.06 12.95
CA ARG A 20 -3.45 -1.21 13.87
C ARG A 20 -2.57 -2.30 13.27
N LEU A 21 -2.73 -2.57 11.99
CA LEU A 21 -1.93 -3.57 11.31
C LEU A 21 -0.46 -3.15 11.20
N ALA A 22 -0.18 -1.90 10.82
CA ALA A 22 1.18 -1.37 10.73
C ALA A 22 1.92 -1.50 12.08
N VAL A 23 1.26 -1.11 13.18
CA VAL A 23 1.81 -1.26 14.54
C VAL A 23 2.06 -2.72 14.87
N ARG A 24 1.11 -3.62 14.56
CA ARG A 24 1.26 -5.06 14.80
C ARG A 24 2.43 -5.69 14.05
N LEU A 25 2.76 -5.17 12.87
CA LEU A 25 3.88 -5.62 12.05
C LEU A 25 5.21 -4.90 12.39
N GLY A 26 5.19 -3.92 13.29
CA GLY A 26 6.37 -3.14 13.64
C GLY A 26 6.77 -2.08 12.60
N TYR A 27 5.87 -1.71 11.68
CA TYR A 27 6.15 -0.68 10.68
C TYR A 27 5.76 0.72 11.16
N ARG A 28 6.62 1.70 10.87
CA ARG A 28 6.26 3.12 10.97
C ARG A 28 5.40 3.49 9.78
N LEU A 29 4.20 3.99 10.05
CA LEU A 29 3.26 4.36 8.99
C LEU A 29 3.53 5.78 8.48
N VAL A 30 3.66 5.91 7.16
CA VAL A 30 3.69 7.18 6.43
C VAL A 30 2.44 7.22 5.54
N TRP A 31 1.75 8.34 5.52
CA TRP A 31 0.60 8.60 4.65
C TRP A 31 1.01 9.56 3.54
N ALA A 32 0.45 9.36 2.35
CA ALA A 32 0.60 10.35 1.30
C ALA A 32 -0.16 11.64 1.62
N PRO A 33 0.26 12.78 1.06
CA PRO A 33 -0.53 13.99 1.08
C PRO A 33 -1.87 13.74 0.37
N GLU A 34 -2.98 14.19 0.98
CA GLU A 34 -4.34 14.06 0.42
C GLU A 34 -4.47 14.69 -0.98
N THR A 35 -3.63 15.68 -1.29
CA THR A 35 -3.62 16.41 -2.58
C THR A 35 -2.58 15.88 -3.58
N SER A 36 -2.02 14.70 -3.36
CA SER A 36 -1.01 14.15 -4.26
C SER A 36 -1.60 13.86 -5.63
N ARG A 37 -1.03 14.50 -6.67
CA ARG A 37 -1.46 14.35 -8.07
C ARG A 37 -0.71 13.27 -8.84
N ILE A 38 0.27 12.64 -8.22
CA ILE A 38 1.08 11.58 -8.84
C ILE A 38 0.47 10.20 -8.54
N PRO A 39 0.64 9.20 -9.42
CA PRO A 39 0.16 7.83 -9.20
C PRO A 39 0.66 7.23 -7.87
N LEU A 40 -0.12 6.34 -7.26
CA LEU A 40 0.22 5.72 -5.97
C LEU A 40 1.61 5.08 -5.95
N ALA A 41 2.00 4.37 -7.01
CA ALA A 41 3.33 3.76 -7.12
C ALA A 41 4.47 4.80 -7.04
N ASP A 42 4.26 6.00 -7.60
CA ASP A 42 5.24 7.08 -7.53
C ASP A 42 5.29 7.71 -6.14
N GLN A 43 4.15 7.81 -5.45
CA GLN A 43 4.11 8.24 -4.04
C GLN A 43 4.87 7.27 -3.14
N VAL A 44 4.67 5.96 -3.35
CA VAL A 44 5.36 4.89 -2.62
C VAL A 44 6.86 4.97 -2.84
N ARG A 45 7.28 5.16 -4.10
CA ARG A 45 8.70 5.35 -4.46
C ARG A 45 9.28 6.62 -3.84
N ALA A 46 8.57 7.75 -3.93
CA ALA A 46 9.01 9.02 -3.36
C ALA A 46 9.11 8.99 -1.82
N ALA A 47 8.23 8.23 -1.17
CA ALA A 47 8.25 8.01 0.27
C ALA A 47 9.33 7.00 0.72
N GLY A 48 9.97 6.29 -0.21
CA GLY A 48 10.91 5.21 0.10
C GLY A 48 10.25 4.08 0.91
N ALA A 49 8.98 3.80 0.66
CA ALA A 49 8.23 2.82 1.43
C ALA A 49 8.43 1.40 0.90
N ASP A 50 8.94 0.50 1.75
CA ASP A 50 9.14 -0.91 1.40
C ASP A 50 7.83 -1.71 1.30
N VAL A 51 6.81 -1.29 2.05
CA VAL A 51 5.50 -1.95 2.12
C VAL A 51 4.37 -0.94 2.07
N VAL A 52 3.33 -1.25 1.30
CA VAL A 52 2.04 -0.57 1.27
C VAL A 52 1.03 -1.39 2.06
N ILE A 53 0.41 -0.77 3.06
CA ILE A 53 -0.60 -1.40 3.91
C ILE A 53 -1.96 -0.78 3.60
N ALA A 54 -2.93 -1.61 3.24
CA ALA A 54 -4.29 -1.20 2.89
C ALA A 54 -5.35 -2.05 3.62
N PRO A 55 -6.61 -1.61 3.73
CA PRO A 55 -7.66 -2.38 4.40
C PRO A 55 -7.97 -3.68 3.63
N SER A 56 -8.16 -3.59 2.32
CA SER A 56 -8.41 -4.72 1.42
C SER A 56 -7.83 -4.43 0.03
N THR A 57 -7.85 -5.43 -0.86
CA THR A 57 -7.47 -5.23 -2.27
C THR A 57 -8.46 -4.35 -3.03
N GLU A 58 -9.69 -4.19 -2.55
CA GLU A 58 -10.74 -3.37 -3.19
C GLU A 58 -10.43 -1.87 -3.15
N HIS A 59 -9.49 -1.46 -2.29
CA HIS A 59 -8.99 -0.08 -2.28
C HIS A 59 -8.02 0.22 -3.43
N PHE A 60 -7.67 -0.76 -4.24
CA PHE A 60 -6.85 -0.58 -5.43
C PHE A 60 -7.67 -0.88 -6.68
N ASP A 61 -7.51 -0.05 -7.70
CA ASP A 61 -7.80 -0.50 -9.05
C ASP A 61 -6.72 -1.52 -9.49
N PHE A 62 -7.06 -2.33 -10.49
CA PHE A 62 -6.14 -3.38 -10.99
C PHE A 62 -4.78 -2.79 -11.40
N LEU A 63 -4.78 -1.62 -12.03
CA LEU A 63 -3.57 -0.98 -12.51
C LEU A 63 -2.71 -0.41 -11.38
N ALA A 64 -3.26 0.26 -10.37
CA ALA A 64 -2.45 0.75 -9.25
C ALA A 64 -1.93 -0.40 -8.39
N LEU A 65 -2.71 -1.46 -8.15
CA LEU A 65 -2.20 -2.63 -7.43
C LEU A 65 -0.98 -3.21 -8.15
N ASN A 66 -1.11 -3.40 -9.47
CA ASN A 66 -0.03 -3.89 -10.33
C ASN A 66 1.20 -2.97 -10.29
N SER A 67 1.02 -1.66 -10.41
CA SER A 67 2.11 -0.69 -10.36
C SER A 67 2.77 -0.60 -8.99
N VAL A 68 2.02 -0.74 -7.89
CA VAL A 68 2.59 -0.76 -6.53
C VAL A 68 3.42 -2.01 -6.31
N MET A 69 2.92 -3.19 -6.74
CA MET A 69 3.68 -4.44 -6.65
C MET A 69 4.98 -4.41 -7.45
N ALA A 70 5.14 -3.50 -8.42
CA ALA A 70 6.41 -3.31 -9.11
C ALA A 70 7.49 -2.58 -8.26
N VAL A 71 7.10 -1.91 -7.18
CA VAL A 71 8.01 -1.08 -6.37
C VAL A 71 8.06 -1.45 -4.89
N ALA A 72 6.99 -2.00 -4.33
CA ALA A 72 6.85 -2.29 -2.90
C ALA A 72 5.97 -3.51 -2.65
N ASP A 73 6.13 -4.12 -1.48
CA ASP A 73 5.25 -5.19 -1.02
C ASP A 73 3.86 -4.62 -0.70
N VAL A 74 2.81 -5.40 -0.86
CA VAL A 74 1.44 -5.00 -0.53
C VAL A 74 0.89 -5.90 0.55
N ALA A 75 0.36 -5.33 1.64
CA ALA A 75 -0.22 -6.07 2.74
C ALA A 75 -1.64 -5.57 3.04
N THR A 76 -2.62 -6.46 3.08
CA THR A 76 -4.02 -6.10 3.34
C THR A 76 -4.47 -6.48 4.75
N VAL A 77 -5.45 -5.79 5.33
CA VAL A 77 -6.00 -6.11 6.65
C VAL A 77 -7.00 -7.26 6.57
N ASN A 78 -8.01 -7.15 5.69
CA ASN A 78 -9.07 -8.13 5.54
C ASN A 78 -9.55 -8.26 4.07
N PRO A 79 -9.45 -9.44 3.44
CA PRO A 79 -8.74 -10.62 3.95
C PRO A 79 -7.26 -10.30 4.19
N ARG A 80 -6.63 -10.98 5.16
CA ARG A 80 -5.22 -10.76 5.51
C ARG A 80 -4.32 -11.41 4.46
N LEU A 81 -3.87 -10.63 3.48
CA LEU A 81 -3.00 -11.06 2.39
C LEU A 81 -1.70 -10.27 2.41
N SER A 82 -0.65 -10.87 1.85
CA SER A 82 0.64 -10.23 1.61
C SER A 82 1.12 -10.62 0.23
N PHE A 83 1.29 -9.64 -0.63
CA PHE A 83 1.87 -9.77 -1.96
C PHE A 83 3.30 -9.24 -1.88
N ALA A 84 4.28 -10.11 -2.18
CA ALA A 84 5.64 -9.65 -2.36
C ALA A 84 5.68 -8.75 -3.61
N ARG A 85 6.50 -7.70 -3.57
CA ARG A 85 6.86 -6.97 -4.77
C ARG A 85 7.36 -7.96 -5.80
N TRP A 86 7.07 -7.72 -7.06
CA TRP A 86 7.64 -8.50 -8.13
C TRP A 86 9.14 -8.52 -7.93
N ALA A 87 9.71 -9.72 -7.82
CA ALA A 87 11.14 -9.87 -7.98
C ALA A 87 11.41 -9.32 -9.38
N THR A 88 11.91 -8.08 -9.48
CA THR A 88 12.60 -7.63 -10.68
C THR A 88 13.65 -8.69 -10.88
N GLY A 89 13.39 -9.61 -11.80
CA GLY A 89 14.26 -10.72 -12.10
C GLY A 89 15.58 -10.09 -12.51
N GLY A 90 16.49 -9.98 -11.54
CA GLY A 90 17.89 -10.08 -11.81
C GLY A 90 18.04 -11.47 -12.40
N GLN A 91 17.96 -11.55 -13.72
CA GLN A 91 18.46 -12.69 -14.44
C GLN A 91 19.88 -12.89 -13.92
N PRO A 92 20.21 -14.05 -13.31
CA PRO A 92 21.59 -14.33 -12.99
C PRO A 92 22.36 -14.28 -14.31
N ASN A 93 23.39 -13.43 -14.32
CA ASN A 93 24.34 -13.27 -15.43
C ASN A 93 24.93 -14.62 -15.86
#